data_AF-X6CEA4-F1
#
_entry.id   AF-X6CEA4-F1
#
_cell.length_a   1.000
_cell.length_b   1.000
_cell.length_c   1.000
_cell.angle_alpha   90.00
_cell.angle_beta   90.00
_cell.angle_gamma   90.00
#
_symmetry.space_group_name_H-M   'P 1'
#
loop_
_entity.id
_entity.type
_entity.pdbx_description
1 polymer ?
#
loop_
_entity_poly.entity_id
_entity_poly.type
_entity_poly.pdbx_seq_one_letter_code
_entity_poly.pdbx_strand_id
1 'polypeptide(L)' 'MQDNIERATAAGLSWPLPAELTDDVLEHRLFSRQGVKQGLRRRTEPDWGALAVELKKPGVTLSILWEEYRAVHRAES' A
#
# COMPACT_ATOMS: atom_id res chain seq x y z
N MET A 1 -8.01 5.55 2.05
CA MET A 1 -7.99 6.29 0.77
C MET A 1 -8.23 7.78 1.00
N GLN A 2 -9.21 8.17 1.82
CA GLN A 2 -9.58 9.58 2.07
C GLN A 2 -8.43 10.54 2.39
N ASP A 3 -7.44 10.08 3.15
CA ASP A 3 -6.27 10.86 3.60
C ASP A 3 -5.38 11.37 2.44
N ASN A 4 -5.41 10.74 1.24
CA ASN A 4 -4.54 11.18 0.15
C ASN A 4 -5.00 12.53 -0.47
N ILE A 5 -6.30 12.80 -0.51
CA ILE A 5 -6.86 14.03 -1.09
C ILE A 5 -6.56 15.20 -0.16
N GLU A 6 -6.68 14.98 1.15
CA GLU A 6 -6.35 15.97 2.17
C GLU A 6 -4.87 16.34 2.12
N ARG A 7 -3.98 15.35 1.97
CA ARG A 7 -2.53 15.59 1.80
C ARG A 7 -2.20 16.29 0.48
N ALA A 8 -2.84 15.92 -0.62
CA ALA A 8 -2.67 16.61 -1.89
C ALA A 8 -3.06 18.09 -1.79
N THR A 9 -4.17 18.37 -1.11
CA THR A 9 -4.63 19.73 -0.82
C THR A 9 -3.63 20.47 0.07
N ALA A 10 -3.14 19.85 1.14
CA ALA A 10 -2.12 20.42 2.03
C ALA A 10 -0.75 20.65 1.34
N ALA A 11 -0.43 19.84 0.34
CA ALA A 11 0.77 19.97 -0.50
C ALA A 11 0.60 20.99 -1.65
N GLY A 12 -0.58 21.62 -1.76
CA GLY A 12 -0.89 22.60 -2.81
C GLY A 12 -0.94 21.98 -4.21
N LEU A 13 -1.23 20.68 -4.32
CA LEU A 13 -1.36 19.99 -5.60
C LEU A 13 -2.78 20.19 -6.14
N SER A 14 -2.88 20.72 -7.36
CA SER A 14 -4.13 20.87 -8.11
C SER A 14 -4.16 19.94 -9.31
N TRP A 15 -5.34 19.43 -9.66
CA TRP A 15 -5.54 18.63 -10.87
C TRP A 15 -5.98 19.52 -12.05
N PRO A 16 -5.47 19.32 -13.28
CA PRO A 16 -4.46 18.32 -13.67
C PRO A 16 -3.05 18.69 -13.17
N LEU A 17 -2.26 17.67 -12.85
CA LEU A 17 -0.88 17.86 -12.41
C LEU A 17 -0.02 18.45 -13.56
N PRO A 18 0.95 19.33 -13.25
CA PRO A 18 1.92 19.79 -14.24
C PRO A 18 2.72 18.63 -14.84
N ALA A 19 3.05 18.71 -16.13
CA ALA A 19 3.78 17.65 -16.84
C ALA A 19 5.22 17.47 -16.34
N GLU A 20 5.78 18.51 -15.73
CA GLU A 20 7.11 18.54 -15.13
C GLU A 20 7.14 17.88 -13.74
N LEU A 21 5.98 17.50 -13.20
CA LEU A 21 5.87 16.86 -11.90
C LEU A 21 6.16 15.35 -12.02
N THR A 22 7.39 14.98 -11.71
CA THR A 22 7.84 13.59 -11.61
C THR A 22 7.26 12.89 -10.38
N ASP A 23 7.13 11.57 -10.45
CA ASP A 23 6.62 10.73 -9.35
C ASP A 23 7.41 10.93 -8.04
N ASP A 24 8.74 11.02 -8.11
CA ASP A 24 9.60 11.24 -6.93
C ASP A 24 9.29 12.55 -6.19
N VAL A 25 9.05 13.62 -6.96
CA VAL A 25 8.71 14.95 -6.40
C VAL A 25 7.31 14.93 -5.79
N LEU A 26 6.39 14.19 -6.40
CA LEU A 26 5.03 14.02 -5.87
C LEU A 26 5.05 13.20 -4.57
N GLU A 27 5.81 12.11 -4.53
CA GLU A 27 6.01 11.30 -3.33
C GLU A 27 6.61 12.15 -2.21
N HIS A 28 7.68 12.88 -2.51
CA HIS A 28 8.31 13.75 -1.52
C HIS A 28 7.33 14.82 -0.99
N ARG A 29 6.52 15.45 -1.83
CA ARG A 29 5.56 16.46 -1.39
C ARG A 29 4.43 15.87 -0.54
N LEU A 30 3.94 14.68 -0.87
CA LEU A 30 2.81 14.04 -0.19
C LEU A 30 3.19 13.34 1.12
N PHE A 31 4.43 12.86 1.23
CA PHE A 31 4.85 11.98 2.33
C PHE A 31 6.01 12.52 3.18
N SER A 32 6.67 13.64 2.83
CA SER A 32 7.80 14.19 3.62
C SER A 32 7.41 14.98 4.89
N ARG A 33 6.23 15.63 4.92
CA ARG A 33 5.90 16.64 5.94
C ARG A 33 5.02 16.19 7.08
N GLN A 34 4.39 15.04 6.96
CA GLN A 34 3.77 14.38 8.10
C GLN A 34 4.42 13.03 8.18
N GLY A 35 4.77 12.59 9.39
CA GLY A 35 5.27 11.26 9.66
C GLY A 35 4.21 10.22 9.30
N VAL A 36 3.99 10.02 8.01
CA VAL A 36 3.44 8.82 7.43
C VAL A 36 4.55 7.83 7.70
N LYS A 37 4.55 7.31 8.93
CA LYS A 37 5.32 6.16 9.32
C LYS A 37 5.13 5.20 8.15
N GLN A 38 6.17 4.99 7.35
CA GLN A 38 6.23 4.01 6.23
C GLN A 38 6.12 2.58 6.81
N GLY A 39 5.22 2.40 7.77
CA GLY A 39 5.42 1.59 8.96
C GLY A 39 4.15 1.41 9.79
N LEU A 40 3.16 2.34 9.77
CA LEU A 40 1.89 2.13 10.50
C LEU A 40 0.92 1.16 9.79
N ARG A 41 1.30 0.63 8.64
CA ARG A 41 0.70 -0.57 8.07
C ARG A 41 1.77 -1.57 7.64
N ARG A 42 2.80 -1.78 8.45
CA ARG A 42 3.55 -3.05 8.38
C ARG A 42 2.64 -4.14 8.94
N ARG A 43 1.64 -4.53 8.15
CA ARG A 43 1.19 -5.92 8.22
C ARG A 43 2.40 -6.73 7.80
N THR A 44 2.77 -7.73 8.59
CA THR A 44 3.87 -8.65 8.30
C THR A 44 3.79 -9.05 6.84
N GLU A 45 4.73 -8.63 6.00
CA GLU A 45 4.62 -8.91 4.58
C GLU A 45 4.47 -10.43 4.36
N PRO A 46 3.52 -10.86 3.52
CA PRO A 46 3.38 -12.27 3.24
C PRO A 46 4.66 -12.80 2.58
N ASP A 47 5.03 -14.04 2.86
CA ASP A 47 6.12 -14.70 2.15
C ASP A 47 5.72 -14.92 0.68
N TRP A 48 6.14 -13.99 -0.18
CA TRP A 48 5.84 -14.02 -1.60
C TRP A 48 6.37 -15.27 -2.30
N GLY A 49 7.48 -15.85 -1.81
CA GLY A 49 8.03 -17.11 -2.32
C GLY A 49 7.09 -18.28 -2.05
N ALA A 50 6.58 -18.37 -0.82
CA ALA A 50 5.59 -19.37 -0.45
C ALA A 50 4.27 -19.19 -1.21
N LEU A 51 3.76 -17.96 -1.36
CA LEU A 51 2.54 -17.71 -2.14
C LEU A 51 2.69 -18.12 -3.62
N ALA A 52 3.85 -17.86 -4.23
CA ALA A 52 4.11 -18.23 -5.61
C ALA A 52 4.16 -19.76 -5.81
N VAL A 53 4.52 -20.52 -4.77
CA VAL A 53 4.45 -21.99 -4.79
C VAL A 53 3.01 -22.47 -4.62
N GLU A 54 2.26 -21.90 -3.68
CA GLU A 54 0.85 -22.25 -3.45
C GLU A 54 -0.04 -21.96 -4.66
N LEU A 55 0.18 -20.84 -5.36
CA LEU A 55 -0.54 -20.48 -6.58
C LEU A 55 -0.36 -21.48 -7.74
N LYS A 56 0.64 -22.36 -7.68
CA LYS A 56 0.82 -23.42 -8.70
C LYS A 56 -0.09 -24.62 -8.46
N LYS A 57 -0.74 -24.72 -7.30
CA LYS A 57 -1.63 -25.84 -6.98
C LYS A 57 -3.00 -25.67 -7.68
N PRO A 58 -3.60 -26.75 -8.21
CA PRO A 58 -4.90 -26.68 -8.85
C PRO A 58 -5.97 -26.14 -7.90
N GLY A 59 -6.71 -25.12 -8.35
CA GLY A 59 -7.80 -24.52 -7.59
C GLY A 59 -7.38 -23.48 -6.54
N VAL A 60 -6.09 -23.20 -6.36
CA VAL A 60 -5.62 -22.12 -5.48
C VAL A 60 -5.68 -20.78 -6.22
N THR A 61 -6.18 -19.76 -5.54
CA THR A 61 -6.24 -18.39 -6.06
C THR A 61 -5.66 -17.41 -5.04
N LEU A 62 -5.21 -16.25 -5.52
CA LEU A 62 -4.68 -15.20 -4.65
C LEU A 62 -5.72 -14.73 -3.62
N SER A 63 -7.01 -14.75 -3.98
CA SER A 63 -8.11 -14.43 -3.07
C SER A 63 -8.20 -15.40 -1.89
N ILE A 64 -8.02 -16.70 -2.12
CA ILE A 64 -8.01 -17.72 -1.05
C ILE A 64 -6.82 -17.49 -0.12
N LEU A 65 -5.62 -17.33 -0.69
CA LEU A 65 -4.39 -17.07 0.08
C LEU A 65 -4.48 -15.77 0.89
N TRP A 66 -5.16 -14.75 0.35
CA TRP A 66 -5.39 -13.49 1.04
C TRP A 66 -6.34 -13.62 2.23
N GLU A 67 -7.40 -14.43 2.12
CA GLU A 67 -8.31 -14.71 3.24
C GLU A 67 -7.61 -15.49 4.34
N GLU A 68 -6.79 -16.50 4.00
CA GLU A 68 -5.97 -17.24 4.97
C GLU A 68 -4.96 -16.33 5.68
N TYR A 69 -4.21 -15.54 4.91
CA TYR A 69 -3.25 -14.56 5.45
C TYR A 69 -3.93 -13.58 6.40
N ARG A 70 -5.11 -13.05 6.03
CA ARG A 70 -5.89 -12.15 6.88
C ARG A 70 -6.42 -12.86 8.13
N ALA A 71 -6.86 -14.11 8.04
CA ALA A 71 -7.35 -14.85 9.20
C ALA A 71 -6.26 -15.02 10.27
N VAL A 72 -5.02 -15.30 9.83
CA VAL A 72 -3.85 -15.41 10.71
C VAL A 72 -3.48 -14.06 11.33
N HIS A 73 -3.45 -12.99 10.53
CA HIS A 73 -2.99 -11.66 10.99
C HIS A 73 -4.11 -10.75 11.53
N ARG A 74 -5.34 -11.27 11.69
CA ARG A 74 -6.49 -10.52 12.27
C ARG A 74 -6.53 -10.59 13.79
N ALA A 75 -5.87 -11.57 14.41
CA ALA A 75 -5.83 -11.76 15.86
C ALA A 75 -4.71 -10.96 16.57
N GLU A 76 -3.86 -10.25 15.83
CA GLU A 76 -2.76 -9.44 16.37
C GLU A 76 -3.11 -7.94 16.44
N SER A 77 -4.29 -7.59 16.98
CA SER A 77 -4.70 -6.18 17.19
C SER A 77 -5.35 -5.98 18.55
#